data_AF-A0A2A2CAI9-F1
#
_entry.id   AF-A0A2A2CAI9-F1
#
_cell.length_a   1.000
_cell.length_b   1.000
_cell.length_c   1.000
_cell.angle_alpha   90.00
_cell.angle_beta   90.00
_cell.angle_gamma   90.00
#
_symmetry.space_group_name_H-M   'P 1'
#
loop_
_entity.id
_entity.type
_entity.pdbx_description
1 polymer ?
#
loop_
_entity_poly.entity_id
_entity_poly.type
_entity_poly.pdbx_seq_one_letter_code
_entity_poly.pdbx_strand_id
1 'polypeptide(L)'
;MNLWLDKVTVCQYGNAPVLDKKSLYWSIHFVIGFSKTCYRSLVDIEVGDVLLISNNLAYAVIYNTKICDLIYPEELKMADHFEYEEDFETDDFDIKKNESEIYDENDEQMINSFEELHVKIEFVVGKKIINLYEIDDLCAKRIIS
;
A
#
# COMPACT_ATOMS: atom_id res chain seq x y z
N MET A 1 -6.49 36.13 -37.40
CA MET A 1 -5.92 34.81 -37.08
C MET A 1 -6.66 34.27 -35.87
N ASN A 2 -7.83 33.62 -36.07
CA ASN A 2 -8.64 32.98 -35.02
C ASN A 2 -9.59 31.99 -35.71
N LEU A 3 -9.03 30.96 -36.36
CA LEU A 3 -9.80 30.00 -37.17
C LEU A 3 -10.00 28.63 -36.49
N TRP A 4 -9.74 28.53 -35.18
CA TRP A 4 -9.69 27.25 -34.46
C TRP A 4 -10.61 27.13 -33.24
N LEU A 5 -11.44 28.13 -32.92
CA LEU A 5 -12.33 28.09 -31.76
C LEU A 5 -13.73 27.50 -32.03
N ASP A 6 -14.10 27.26 -33.29
CA ASP A 6 -15.47 26.84 -33.67
C ASP A 6 -15.76 25.34 -33.47
N LYS A 7 -14.84 24.55 -32.90
CA LYS A 7 -15.03 23.10 -32.71
C LYS A 7 -14.70 22.59 -31.30
N VAL A 8 -14.80 23.44 -30.28
CA VAL A 8 -14.87 22.91 -28.91
C VAL A 8 -16.31 22.46 -28.67
N THR A 9 -16.60 21.19 -28.96
CA THR A 9 -17.84 20.54 -28.51
C THR A 9 -17.86 20.58 -26.99
N VAL A 10 -18.60 21.52 -26.43
CA VAL A 10 -18.95 21.55 -25.01
C VAL A 10 -19.72 20.27 -24.74
N CYS A 11 -19.11 19.31 -24.03
CA CYS A 11 -19.80 18.10 -23.60
C CYS A 11 -20.98 18.52 -22.72
N GLN A 12 -22.20 18.40 -23.26
CA GLN A 12 -23.42 18.54 -22.47
C GLN A 12 -23.56 17.28 -21.62
N TYR A 13 -23.20 17.37 -20.34
CA TYR A 13 -23.27 16.28 -19.35
C TYR A 13 -24.67 15.66 -19.18
N GLY A 14 -25.73 16.27 -19.75
CA GLY A 14 -27.11 15.83 -19.61
C GLY A 14 -27.43 14.45 -20.23
N ASN A 15 -26.58 13.94 -21.12
CA ASN A 15 -26.76 12.62 -21.76
C ASN A 15 -25.64 11.63 -21.40
N ALA A 16 -24.85 11.90 -20.35
CA ALA A 16 -23.90 10.92 -19.88
C ALA A 16 -24.67 9.68 -19.39
N PRO A 17 -24.39 8.47 -19.92
CA PRO A 17 -25.03 7.27 -19.41
C PRO A 17 -24.73 7.20 -17.92
N VAL A 18 -25.78 7.14 -17.09
CA VAL A 18 -25.64 6.90 -15.66
C VAL A 18 -25.07 5.50 -15.53
N LEU A 19 -23.75 5.42 -15.32
CA LEU A 19 -23.08 4.16 -15.07
C LEU A 19 -23.66 3.57 -13.80
N ASP A 20 -24.36 2.45 -13.94
CA ASP A 20 -24.79 1.67 -12.79
C ASP A 20 -23.53 1.22 -12.07
N LYS A 21 -23.40 1.63 -10.80
CA LYS A 21 -22.28 1.30 -9.92
C LYS A 21 -22.07 -0.22 -9.78
N LYS A 22 -23.10 -1.04 -10.06
CA LYS A 22 -23.01 -2.51 -10.10
C LYS A 22 -22.30 -3.07 -11.34
N SER A 23 -22.14 -2.26 -12.39
CA SER A 23 -21.54 -2.67 -13.66
C SER A 23 -20.03 -2.41 -13.71
N LEU A 24 -19.50 -1.68 -12.73
CA LEU A 24 -18.08 -1.38 -12.61
C LEU A 24 -17.41 -2.31 -11.61
N TYR A 25 -16.33 -2.94 -12.03
CA TYR A 25 -15.58 -3.93 -11.25
C TYR A 25 -14.10 -3.54 -11.19
N TRP A 26 -13.48 -3.74 -10.03
CA TRP A 26 -12.06 -3.52 -9.81
C TRP A 26 -11.43 -4.72 -9.13
N SER A 27 -10.16 -4.98 -9.46
CA SER A 27 -9.33 -5.94 -8.75
C SER A 27 -8.79 -5.30 -7.48
N ILE A 28 -9.26 -5.78 -6.33
CA ILE A 28 -8.70 -5.47 -5.02
C ILE A 28 -7.66 -6.51 -4.63
N HIS A 29 -6.55 -6.04 -4.09
CA HIS A 29 -5.55 -6.84 -3.39
C HIS A 29 -5.66 -6.60 -1.89
N PHE A 30 -5.64 -7.68 -1.11
CA PHE A 30 -5.63 -7.62 0.35
C PHE A 30 -4.20 -7.83 0.83
N VAL A 31 -3.56 -6.75 1.26
CA VAL A 31 -2.20 -6.74 1.80
C VAL A 31 -2.27 -6.97 3.29
N ILE A 32 -1.41 -7.85 3.81
CA ILE A 32 -1.34 -8.18 5.25
C ILE A 32 -0.21 -7.49 5.97
N GLY A 33 0.74 -6.95 5.22
CA GLY A 33 1.88 -6.26 5.73
C GLY A 33 2.91 -6.07 4.63
N PHE A 34 4.00 -5.42 4.98
CA PHE A 34 5.10 -5.22 4.06
C PHE A 34 6.44 -5.23 4.79
N SER A 35 7.49 -5.45 4.01
CA SER A 35 8.87 -5.34 4.46
C SER A 35 9.63 -4.42 3.54
N LYS A 36 10.39 -3.50 4.14
CA LYS A 36 11.36 -2.68 3.42
C LYS A 36 12.67 -3.45 3.35
N THR A 37 13.28 -3.49 2.17
CA THR A 37 14.57 -4.15 1.94
C THR A 37 15.30 -3.43 0.81
N CYS A 38 16.49 -3.89 0.44
CA CYS A 38 17.21 -3.39 -0.73
C CYS A 38 17.01 -4.29 -1.95
N TYR A 39 17.24 -3.74 -3.15
CA TYR A 39 17.10 -4.47 -4.41
C TYR A 39 17.98 -5.72 -4.47
N ARG A 40 19.20 -5.66 -3.94
CA ARG A 40 20.08 -6.84 -3.85
C ARG A 40 19.42 -8.00 -3.11
N SER A 41 18.88 -7.74 -1.92
CA SER A 41 18.17 -8.75 -1.15
C SER A 41 16.96 -9.30 -1.89
N LEU A 42 16.28 -8.51 -2.73
CA LEU A 42 15.16 -9.00 -3.55
C LEU A 42 15.62 -9.99 -4.63
N VAL A 43 16.77 -9.74 -5.25
CA VAL A 43 17.35 -10.60 -6.30
C VAL A 43 17.83 -11.93 -5.72
N ASP A 44 18.31 -11.91 -4.48
CA ASP A 44 18.87 -13.08 -3.80
C ASP A 44 17.80 -14.00 -3.16
N ILE A 45 16.49 -13.68 -3.26
CA ILE A 45 15.40 -14.51 -2.69
C ILE A 45 15.23 -15.80 -3.50
N GLU A 46 15.29 -16.93 -2.80
CA GLU A 46 15.08 -18.26 -3.35
C GLU A 46 13.86 -18.98 -2.75
N VAL A 47 13.42 -20.05 -3.44
CA VAL A 47 12.31 -20.88 -2.97
C VAL A 47 12.77 -21.65 -1.73
N GLY A 48 12.14 -21.35 -0.59
CA GLY A 48 12.47 -21.94 0.71
C GLY A 48 12.85 -20.88 1.75
N ASP A 49 13.14 -19.65 1.32
CA ASP A 49 13.45 -18.55 2.21
C ASP A 49 12.23 -18.11 3.02
N VAL A 50 12.50 -17.70 4.26
CA VAL A 50 11.50 -17.15 5.17
C VAL A 50 11.67 -15.65 5.21
N LEU A 51 10.68 -14.92 4.68
CA LEU A 51 10.66 -13.46 4.72
C LEU A 51 9.84 -13.00 5.92
N LEU A 52 10.47 -12.26 6.82
CA LEU A 52 9.79 -11.64 7.95
C LEU A 52 8.92 -10.48 7.44
N ILE A 53 7.68 -10.40 7.93
CA ILE A 53 6.81 -9.23 7.76
C ILE A 53 7.16 -8.23 8.86
N SER A 54 7.94 -7.20 8.53
CA SER A 54 8.41 -6.23 9.54
C SER A 54 7.36 -5.18 9.92
N ASN A 55 6.40 -4.92 9.03
CA ASN A 55 5.30 -4.01 9.29
C ASN A 55 3.97 -4.75 9.15
N ASN A 56 3.35 -5.05 10.29
CA ASN A 56 2.03 -5.66 10.36
C ASN A 56 0.94 -4.59 10.15
N LEU A 57 0.76 -4.21 8.88
CA LEU A 57 -0.28 -3.27 8.45
C LEU A 57 -1.12 -3.94 7.39
N ALA A 58 -2.34 -4.32 7.75
CA ALA A 58 -3.30 -4.89 6.82
C ALA A 58 -4.10 -3.79 6.13
N TYR A 59 -4.16 -3.80 4.80
CA TYR A 59 -4.90 -2.81 4.02
C TYR A 59 -5.33 -3.35 2.64
N ALA A 60 -6.39 -2.77 2.10
CA ALA A 60 -6.87 -3.06 0.76
C ALA A 60 -6.31 -2.04 -0.24
N VAL A 61 -5.86 -2.55 -1.39
CA VAL A 61 -5.30 -1.72 -2.47
C VAL A 61 -6.04 -2.01 -3.77
N ILE A 62 -6.35 -0.96 -4.52
CA ILE A 62 -6.69 -1.05 -5.93
C ILE A 62 -5.50 -0.51 -6.72
N TYR A 63 -4.88 -1.36 -7.52
CA TYR A 63 -3.63 -1.06 -8.23
C TYR A 63 -2.50 -0.59 -7.29
N ASN A 64 -2.23 0.71 -7.25
CA ASN A 64 -1.21 1.35 -6.41
C ASN A 64 -1.81 2.23 -5.30
N THR A 65 -3.14 2.31 -5.23
CA THR A 65 -3.84 3.22 -4.32
C THR A 65 -4.43 2.43 -3.16
N LYS A 66 -3.96 2.74 -1.95
CA LYS A 66 -4.57 2.22 -0.71
C LYS A 66 -5.98 2.80 -0.56
N ILE A 67 -6.95 1.92 -0.36
CA ILE A 67 -8.37 2.28 -0.26
C ILE A 67 -8.80 2.37 1.20
N CYS A 68 -8.46 1.36 2.02
CA CYS A 68 -8.79 1.34 3.44
C CYS A 68 -7.83 0.45 4.23
N ASP A 69 -7.73 0.71 5.53
CA ASP A 69 -7.11 -0.20 6.50
C ASP A 69 -8.05 -1.36 6.79
N LEU A 70 -7.46 -2.55 6.94
CA LEU A 70 -8.17 -3.78 7.27
C LEU A 70 -7.89 -4.16 8.72
N ILE A 71 -8.94 -4.65 9.38
CA ILE A 71 -8.90 -5.14 10.75
C ILE A 71 -8.98 -6.66 10.67
N TYR A 72 -8.00 -7.33 11.27
CA TYR A 72 -8.08 -8.78 11.43
C TYR A 72 -9.21 -9.15 12.38
N PRO A 73 -10.03 -10.15 12.01
CA PRO A 73 -10.92 -10.80 12.96
C PRO A 73 -10.11 -11.27 14.18
N GLU A 74 -10.69 -11.14 15.38
CA GLU A 74 -10.03 -11.53 16.64
C GLU A 74 -9.57 -13.00 16.62
N GLU A 75 -10.29 -13.85 15.89
CA GLU A 75 -9.99 -15.27 15.73
C GLU A 75 -8.70 -15.54 14.96
N LEU A 76 -8.22 -14.58 14.17
CA LEU A 76 -6.98 -14.65 13.39
C LEU A 76 -5.86 -13.81 13.99
N LYS A 77 -6.13 -13.07 15.08
CA LYS A 77 -5.08 -12.37 15.82
C LYS A 77 -4.28 -13.41 16.59
N MET A 78 -3.07 -13.69 16.10
CA MET A 78 -2.06 -14.38 16.90
C MET A 78 -1.72 -13.43 18.06
N ALA A 79 -2.00 -13.84 19.30
CA ALA A 79 -1.61 -13.07 20.47
C ALA A 79 -0.08 -13.05 20.53
N ASP A 80 0.52 -11.88 20.35
CA ASP A 80 1.95 -11.66 20.53
C ASP A 80 2.29 -11.76 22.03
N HIS A 81 2.41 -12.98 22.55
CA HIS A 81 3.17 -13.23 23.77
C HIS A 81 4.65 -13.31 23.38
N PHE A 82 5.23 -12.17 23.01
CA PHE A 82 6.67 -12.00 22.96
C PHE A 82 7.05 -11.03 24.07
N GLU A 83 7.46 -11.58 25.22
CA GLU A 83 8.36 -10.86 26.13
C GLU A 83 9.66 -10.65 25.33
N TYR A 84 9.99 -9.39 25.04
CA TYR A 84 11.29 -9.04 24.51
C TYR A 84 12.32 -9.41 25.58
N GLU A 85 13.00 -10.55 25.44
CA GLU A 85 14.32 -10.70 26.04
C GLU A 85 15.22 -9.70 25.31
N GLU A 86 15.70 -8.70 26.06
CA GLU A 86 16.66 -7.69 25.65
C GLU A 86 17.87 -8.33 24.95
N ASP A 87 18.46 -7.56 24.01
CA ASP A 87 19.75 -7.79 23.34
C ASP A 87 19.73 -8.40 21.93
N PHE A 88 19.14 -7.67 20.98
CA PHE A 88 19.79 -7.49 19.68
C PHE A 88 20.19 -6.02 19.60
N GLU A 89 21.48 -5.74 19.48
CA GLU A 89 21.99 -4.41 19.12
C GLU A 89 21.39 -4.00 17.78
N THR A 90 20.31 -3.23 17.83
CA THR A 90 19.82 -2.45 16.70
C THR A 90 20.78 -1.29 16.54
N ASP A 91 21.75 -1.43 15.63
CA ASP A 91 22.55 -0.30 15.15
C ASP A 91 21.58 0.79 14.62
N ASP A 92 21.50 1.87 15.40
CA ASP A 92 21.02 3.22 15.11
C ASP A 92 20.21 3.40 13.81
N PHE A 93 18.91 3.05 13.87
CA PHE A 93 17.88 3.77 13.12
C PHE A 93 17.01 4.56 14.11
N ASP A 94 17.68 5.41 14.88
CA ASP A 94 17.08 6.39 15.78
C ASP A 94 16.38 7.48 14.95
N ILE A 95 15.13 7.22 14.52
CA ILE A 95 14.21 8.30 14.15
C ILE A 95 13.81 8.98 15.46
N LYS A 96 14.62 9.96 15.87
CA LYS A 96 14.29 10.89 16.93
C LYS A 96 12.94 11.52 16.61
N LYS A 97 11.95 11.14 17.40
CA LYS A 97 10.65 11.79 17.53
C LYS A 97 10.87 13.18 18.12
N ASN A 98 11.35 14.12 17.30
CA ASN A 98 11.41 15.52 17.64
C ASN A 98 10.30 16.25 16.90
N GLU A 99 9.33 16.70 17.70
CA GLU A 99 8.35 17.72 17.34
C GLU A 99 9.09 19.03 17.03
N SER A 100 9.60 19.19 15.82
CA SER A 100 9.95 20.49 15.26
C SER A 100 10.24 20.36 13.78
N GLU A 101 9.34 20.95 12.99
CA GLU A 101 9.51 21.22 11.56
C GLU A 101 10.83 21.94 11.31
N ILE A 102 11.81 21.24 10.72
CA ILE A 102 12.85 21.85 9.90
C ILE A 102 12.99 20.94 8.69
N TYR A 103 12.51 21.41 7.53
CA TYR A 103 12.83 20.82 6.24
C TYR A 103 14.34 21.00 6.02
N ASP A 104 15.12 19.94 6.20
CA ASP A 104 16.52 19.91 5.76
C ASP A 104 16.54 19.34 4.33
N GLU A 105 16.81 20.20 3.35
CA GLU A 105 16.80 19.90 1.90
C GLU A 105 17.95 18.96 1.46
N ASN A 106 18.52 18.15 2.37
CA ASN A 106 19.75 17.37 2.13
C ASN A 106 19.68 15.88 2.50
N ASP A 107 18.51 15.33 2.83
CA ASP A 107 18.33 13.88 3.06
C ASP A 107 18.14 13.07 1.75
N GLU A 108 18.70 13.53 0.64
CA GLU A 108 18.87 12.68 -0.54
C GLU A 108 20.05 11.72 -0.26
N GLN A 109 19.77 10.58 0.39
CA GLN A 109 20.72 9.47 0.45
C GLN A 109 21.18 9.15 -0.99
N MET A 110 22.44 9.46 -1.31
CA MET A 110 23.00 9.15 -2.61
C MET A 110 23.05 7.63 -2.78
N ILE A 111 22.19 7.12 -3.65
CA ILE A 111 22.21 5.72 -4.07
C ILE A 111 23.43 5.55 -4.98
N ASN A 112 24.47 4.90 -4.45
CA ASN A 112 25.73 4.73 -5.18
C ASN A 112 25.68 3.53 -6.13
N SER A 113 24.71 2.64 -5.96
CA SER A 113 24.50 1.45 -6.78
C SER A 113 23.02 1.08 -6.86
N PHE A 114 22.59 0.52 -7.99
CA PHE A 114 21.23 -0.02 -8.15
C PHE A 114 20.90 -1.11 -7.12
N GLU A 115 21.92 -1.82 -6.63
CA GLU A 115 21.80 -2.83 -5.58
C GLU A 115 21.33 -2.27 -4.24
N GLU A 116 21.63 -1.00 -3.96
CA GLU A 116 21.28 -0.29 -2.72
C GLU A 116 19.90 0.38 -2.79
N LEU A 117 19.17 0.22 -3.91
CA LEU A 117 17.86 0.82 -4.06
C LEU A 117 16.89 0.26 -3.01
N HIS A 118 16.34 1.13 -2.18
CA HIS A 118 15.30 0.79 -1.21
C HIS A 118 14.03 0.35 -1.93
N VAL A 119 13.58 -0.87 -1.66
CA VAL A 119 12.38 -1.48 -2.22
C VAL A 119 11.43 -1.94 -1.12
N LYS A 120 10.18 -2.11 -1.50
CA LYS A 120 9.10 -2.58 -0.61
C LYS A 120 8.53 -3.89 -1.16
N ILE A 121 8.52 -4.92 -0.33
CA ILE A 121 7.85 -6.19 -0.59
C ILE A 121 6.51 -6.15 0.13
N GLU A 122 5.41 -6.28 -0.61
CA GLU A 122 4.06 -6.38 -0.05
C GLU A 122 3.60 -7.84 -0.02
N PHE A 123 3.12 -8.27 1.13
CA PHE A 123 2.58 -9.61 1.31
C PHE A 123 1.08 -9.58 1.05
N VAL A 124 0.65 -10.21 -0.03
CA VAL A 124 -0.74 -10.20 -0.49
C VAL A 124 -1.37 -11.56 -0.20
N VAL A 125 -2.42 -11.60 0.63
CA VAL A 125 -3.13 -12.85 0.97
C VAL A 125 -4.10 -13.26 -0.13
N GLY A 126 -4.70 -12.31 -0.83
CA GLY A 126 -5.69 -12.62 -1.84
C GLY A 126 -5.99 -11.47 -2.78
N LYS A 127 -6.63 -11.82 -3.88
CA LYS A 127 -7.15 -10.90 -4.89
C LYS A 127 -8.61 -11.20 -5.12
N LYS A 128 -9.44 -10.17 -5.18
CA LYS A 128 -10.88 -10.31 -5.46
C LYS A 128 -11.32 -9.22 -6.43
N ILE A 129 -12.14 -9.60 -7.41
CA ILE A 129 -12.81 -8.65 -8.28
C ILE A 129 -14.12 -8.28 -7.62
N ILE A 130 -14.30 -7.01 -7.29
CA ILE A 130 -15.50 -6.52 -6.60
C ILE A 130 -16.04 -5.26 -7.26
N ASN A 131 -17.35 -5.02 -7.11
CA ASN A 131 -17.99 -3.82 -7.64
C ASN A 131 -17.92 -2.63 -6.67
N LEU A 132 -18.36 -1.45 -7.10
CA LEU A 132 -18.25 -0.24 -6.29
C LEU A 132 -19.03 -0.32 -4.96
N TYR A 133 -20.18 -0.97 -4.95
CA TYR A 133 -20.96 -1.14 -3.71
C TYR A 133 -20.24 -2.02 -2.70
N GLU A 134 -19.61 -3.09 -3.17
CA GLU A 134 -18.81 -3.98 -2.32
C GLU A 134 -17.55 -3.28 -1.79
N ILE A 135 -16.95 -2.36 -2.56
CA ILE A 135 -15.86 -1.50 -2.10
C ILE A 135 -16.35 -0.59 -0.97
N ASP A 136 -17.49 0.09 -1.17
CA ASP A 136 -18.08 0.98 -0.16
C ASP A 136 -18.36 0.21 1.15
N ASP A 137 -18.91 -1.01 1.05
CA ASP A 137 -19.22 -1.87 2.19
C ASP A 137 -17.95 -2.40 2.88
N LEU A 138 -16.90 -2.73 2.12
CA LEU A 138 -15.58 -3.10 2.64
C LEU A 138 -14.93 -1.93 3.40
N CYS A 139 -14.99 -0.71 2.88
CA CYS A 139 -14.47 0.48 3.55
C CYS A 139 -15.21 0.79 4.87
N ALA A 140 -16.51 0.49 4.92
CA ALA A 140 -17.33 0.67 6.11
C ALA A 140 -17.03 -0.39 7.18
N LYS A 141 -16.97 -1.67 6.79
CA LYS A 141 -16.75 -2.78 7.72
C LYS A 141 -15.29 -2.96 8.12
N ARG A 142 -14.36 -2.67 7.20
CA ARG A 142 -12.90 -2.86 7.33
C ARG A 142 -12.46 -4.29 7.66
N ILE A 143 -13.36 -5.27 7.56
CA ILE A 143 -13.07 -6.67 7.87
C ILE A 143 -12.99 -7.46 6.57
N ILE A 144 -11.98 -8.32 6.47
CA ILE A 144 -11.88 -9.31 5.39
C ILE A 144 -12.84 -10.46 5.76
N SER A 145 -13.86 -10.69 4.92
CA SER A 145 -14.81 -11.81 5.06
C SER A 145 -14.67 -12.80 3.93
#